data_AF-A0A821CHG4-F1
#
_entry.id   AF-A0A821CHG4-F1
#
_cell.length_a   1.000
_cell.length_b   1.000
_cell.length_c   1.000
_cell.angle_alpha   90.00
_cell.angle_beta   90.00
_cell.angle_gamma   90.00
#
_symmetry.space_group_name_H-M   'P 1'
#
loop_
_entity.id
_entity.type
_entity.pdbx_description
1 polymer ?
#
loop_
_entity_poly.entity_id
_entity_poly.type
_entity_poly.pdbx_seq_one_letter_code
_entity_poly.pdbx_strand_id
1 'polypeptide(L)' 'MIFQPGMHQLLVHANIPANDKWTQKGVTIAGGHGQDSATNQLDRPLGLFVDDDQTVIIADYSNNRI' A
#
# COMPACT_ATOMS: atom_id res chain seq x y z
N MET A 1 32.38 -12.55 30.84
CA MET A 1 31.34 -11.60 30.41
C MET A 1 31.67 -11.25 28.98
N ILE A 2 31.02 -11.88 28.00
CA ILE A 2 31.26 -11.66 26.58
C ILE A 2 30.13 -10.79 26.04
N PHE A 3 30.46 -9.56 25.63
CA PHE A 3 29.56 -8.67 24.89
C PHE A 3 29.45 -9.18 23.44
N GLN A 4 28.23 -9.41 22.95
CA GLN A 4 27.97 -9.52 21.52
C GLN A 4 27.42 -8.17 21.03
N PRO A 5 28.17 -7.38 20.23
CA PRO A 5 27.62 -6.23 19.54
C PRO A 5 27.22 -6.67 18.12
N GLY A 6 25.92 -6.62 17.81
CA GLY A 6 25.50 -6.94 16.45
C GLY A 6 24.00 -7.09 16.29
N MET A 7 23.30 -5.96 16.18
CA MET A 7 22.07 -5.88 15.41
C MET A 7 22.17 -4.62 14.54
N HIS A 8 22.91 -4.75 13.44
CA HIS A 8 22.77 -3.83 12.33
C HIS A 8 21.37 -4.03 11.76
N GLN A 9 20.64 -2.93 11.65
CA GLN A 9 19.26 -2.82 11.17
C GLN A 9 18.95 -3.83 10.06
N LEU A 10 17.96 -4.70 10.29
CA LEU A 10 17.43 -5.61 9.28
C LEU A 10 16.66 -4.77 8.26
N LEU A 11 17.35 -4.29 7.23
CA LEU A 11 16.67 -3.70 6.08
C LEU A 11 16.07 -4.86 5.29
N VAL A 12 14.80 -5.16 5.59
CA VAL A 12 13.96 -6.07 4.80
C VAL A 12 13.72 -5.44 3.43
N HIS A 13 14.75 -5.48 2.59
CA HIS A 13 14.54 -5.31 1.15
C HIS A 13 13.81 -6.56 0.69
N ALA A 14 12.50 -6.46 0.53
CA ALA A 14 11.72 -7.52 -0.09
C ALA A 14 12.32 -7.79 -1.48
N ASN A 15 12.99 -8.93 -1.62
CA ASN A 15 13.46 -9.41 -2.91
C ASN A 15 12.24 -9.95 -3.65
N ILE A 16 11.48 -9.08 -4.31
CA ILE A 16 10.32 -9.45 -5.12
C ILE A 16 10.84 -9.75 -6.53
N PRO A 17 10.89 -11.03 -6.96
CA PRO A 17 11.30 -11.38 -8.31
C PRO A 17 10.36 -10.73 -9.31
N ALA A 18 10.90 -10.21 -10.42
CA ALA A 18 10.15 -9.48 -11.43
C ALA A 18 8.95 -10.24 -12.04
N ASN A 19 8.88 -11.56 -11.83
CA ASN A 19 7.86 -12.46 -12.41
C ASN A 19 7.01 -13.17 -11.35
N ASP A 20 7.24 -12.94 -10.06
CA ASP A 20 6.34 -13.44 -9.04
C ASP A 20 5.05 -12.60 -9.11
N LYS A 21 3.97 -13.24 -9.58
CA LYS A 21 2.64 -12.70 -9.33
C LYS A 21 2.54 -12.46 -7.84
N TRP A 22 2.08 -11.27 -7.44
CA TRP A 22 1.71 -10.99 -6.06
C TRP A 22 0.74 -12.09 -5.58
N THR A 23 1.26 -13.06 -4.84
CA THR A 23 0.49 -14.19 -4.27
C THR A 23 0.02 -13.89 -2.85
N GLN A 24 0.33 -12.69 -2.35
CA GLN A 24 -0.23 -12.20 -1.11
C GLN A 24 -1.75 -12.15 -1.26
N LYS A 25 -2.49 -12.78 -0.33
CA LYS A 25 -3.96 -12.74 -0.25
C LYS A 25 -4.42 -11.30 0.04
N GLY A 26 -4.22 -10.40 -0.92
CA GLY A 26 -4.62 -9.02 -0.83
C GLY A 26 -6.13 -8.93 -0.74
N VAL A 27 -6.60 -8.03 0.11
CA VAL A 27 -8.00 -7.66 0.17
C VAL A 27 -8.13 -6.32 -0.56
N THR A 28 -9.08 -6.21 -1.47
CA THR A 28 -9.41 -4.92 -2.07
C THR A 28 -10.11 -4.07 -1.01
N ILE A 29 -9.44 -3.01 -0.56
CA ILE A 29 -9.98 -2.07 0.44
C ILE A 29 -10.66 -0.86 -0.21
N ALA A 30 -10.26 -0.50 -1.43
CA ALA A 30 -10.87 0.54 -2.25
C ALA A 30 -10.78 0.14 -3.73
N GLY A 31 -11.85 0.37 -4.48
CA GLY A 31 -12.01 -0.02 -5.88
C GLY A 31 -12.66 -1.40 -6.08
N GLY A 32 -12.56 -1.91 -7.31
CA GLY A 32 -13.06 -3.24 -7.69
C GLY A 32 -14.56 -3.34 -8.01
N HIS A 33 -15.34 -2.28 -7.77
CA HIS A 33 -16.81 -2.26 -7.97
C HIS A 33 -17.26 -1.14 -8.93
N GLY A 34 -16.39 -0.73 -9.85
CA GLY A 34 -16.66 0.39 -10.76
C GLY A 34 -16.47 1.77 -10.12
N GLN A 35 -16.78 2.80 -10.92
CA GLN A 35 -16.66 4.21 -10.58
C GLN A 35 -17.97 4.69 -9.96
N ASP A 36 -17.94 5.16 -8.72
CA ASP A 36 -19.05 5.80 -8.02
C ASP A 36 -18.53 6.49 -6.74
N SER A 37 -19.44 7.05 -5.96
CA SER A 37 -19.23 7.86 -4.77
C SER A 37 -19.18 7.09 -3.45
N ALA A 38 -19.44 5.78 -3.43
CA ALA A 38 -19.35 4.98 -2.19
C ALA A 38 -17.93 5.01 -1.61
N THR A 39 -17.81 4.74 -0.31
CA THR A 39 -16.53 4.85 0.42
C THR A 39 -15.44 3.90 -0.08
N ASN A 40 -15.83 2.82 -0.76
CA ASN A 40 -14.93 1.83 -1.34
C ASN A 40 -14.92 1.84 -2.89
N GLN A 41 -15.51 2.84 -3.53
CA GLN A 41 -15.46 3.02 -4.99
C GLN A 41 -14.58 4.23 -5.32
N LEU A 42 -13.84 4.18 -6.43
CA LEU A 42 -12.94 5.25 -6.84
C LEU A 42 -13.29 5.69 -8.26
N ASP A 43 -13.16 6.97 -8.55
CA ASP A 43 -13.39 7.55 -9.86
C ASP A 43 -12.19 8.42 -10.29
N ARG A 44 -11.44 7.88 -11.26
CA ARG A 44 -10.20 8.44 -11.85
C ARG A 44 -9.16 8.90 -10.80
N PRO A 45 -8.74 8.03 -9.86
CA PRO A 45 -7.71 8.41 -8.90
C PRO A 45 -6.39 8.78 -9.60
N LEU A 46 -5.72 9.83 -9.13
CA LEU A 46 -4.50 10.37 -9.77
C LEU A 46 -3.21 10.13 -8.97
N GLY A 47 -3.33 9.69 -7.72
CA GLY A 47 -2.17 9.45 -6.87
C GLY A 47 -2.51 8.66 -5.62
N LEU A 48 -1.49 8.04 -5.03
CA LEU A 48 -1.56 7.34 -3.75
C LEU A 48 -0.36 7.72 -2.89
N PHE A 49 -0.57 7.81 -1.59
CA PHE A 49 0.48 7.98 -0.58
C PHE A 49 0.22 7.02 0.58
N VAL A 50 1.30 6.56 1.21
CA VAL A 50 1.23 5.76 2.43
C VAL A 50 2.00 6.53 3.50
N ASP A 51 1.33 6.88 4.60
CA ASP A 51 1.95 7.59 5.72
C ASP A 51 2.68 6.65 6.69
N ASP A 52 3.32 7.23 7.71
CA ASP A 52 4.08 6.49 8.72
C ASP A 52 3.19 5.56 9.58
N ASP A 53 1.88 5.84 9.64
CA ASP A 53 0.88 5.02 10.34
C ASP A 53 0.31 3.90 9.44
N GLN A 54 0.86 3.72 8.24
CA GLN A 54 0.40 2.77 7.22
C GLN A 54 -1.03 3.05 6.70
N THR A 55 -1.47 4.31 6.78
CA THR A 55 -2.72 4.75 6.15
C THR A 55 -2.50 4.93 4.65
N VAL A 56 -3.37 4.33 3.85
CA VAL A 56 -3.39 4.54 2.40
C VAL A 56 -4.29 5.73 2.08
N ILE A 57 -3.72 6.76 1.47
CA ILE A 57 -4.39 8.00 1.09
C ILE A 57 -4.50 8.04 -0.43
N ILE A 58 -5.68 8.33 -0.99
CA ILE A 58 -5.94 8.23 -2.43
C ILE A 58 -6.55 9.53 -2.94
N ALA A 59 -5.87 10.22 -3.86
CA ALA A 59 -6.44 11.38 -4.52
C ALA A 59 -7.51 10.95 -5.55
N ASP A 60 -8.76 10.82 -5.10
CA ASP A 60 -9.93 10.35 -5.86
C ASP A 60 -10.58 11.50 -6.64
N TYR A 61 -9.89 11.86 -7.74
CA TYR A 61 -10.05 13.14 -8.45
C TYR A 61 -11.47 13.43 -8.91
N SER A 62 -12.15 12.51 -9.61
CA SER A 62 -13.51 12.81 -10.12
C SER A 62 -14.54 12.91 -8.99
N ASN A 63 -14.30 12.19 -7.88
CA ASN A 63 -15.13 12.27 -6.68
C ASN A 63 -14.82 13.50 -5.83
N ASN A 64 -13.82 14.32 -6.21
CA ASN A 64 -13.40 15.52 -5.50
C ASN A 64 -13.05 15.27 -4.02
N ARG A 65 -12.35 14.15 -3.75
CA ARG A 65 -11.95 13.76 -2.39
C ARG A 65 -10.53 13.18 -2.32
N ILE A 66 -10.11 12.95 -1.08
CA ILE A 66 -8.85 12.30 -0.67
C ILE A 66 -9.18 11.02 0.10
#